data_AF-A0A7C8CPA8-F1
#
_entry.id   AF-A0A7C8CPA8-F1
#
_cell.length_a   1.000
_cell.length_b   1.000
_cell.length_c   1.000
_cell.angle_alpha   90.00
_cell.angle_beta   90.00
_cell.angle_gamma   90.00
#
_symmetry.space_group_name_H-M   'P 1'
#
loop_
_entity.id
_entity.type
_entity.pdbx_description
1 polymer ?
#
loop_
_entity_poly.entity_id
_entity_poly.type
_entity_poly.pdbx_seq_one_letter_code
_entity_poly.pdbx_strand_id
1 'polypeptide(L)'
;MKNNKDRYWDCLDQAMEASHSGRIEEALAWLEEALKANPEGAEAHNGRGEILWDEGRVEESLHEFERAIAADSKFGTAHLNRIEMLVEEVGEFESALEACDDLLAGLPELPRLDRPFQAELCYLKAKSLFYRDDLEGAVFLIRRAIKSGGEQPTYSAFEGHVLFEMGAYPEARRVLERAAASEPDSPHIVYSLGLVLERIALASGEESSAEVVEAAGQAAGLAFERANALDPLQFPLPVSVSAEFFEGVIGEAVDNLPRSIREYVANVPILIEDFPAFDLVVGERLSPQLLGLFVGVPRTQAAATEQVPDLDRILLFKGNLEKICRDREELIEQVQITVRHEIGHYLGLDENDLERLGLA
;
A
#
# COMPACT_ATOMS: atom_id res chain seq x y z
N MET A 1 -29.41 18.51 -39.65
CA MET A 1 -28.29 18.74 -38.71
C MET A 1 -28.70 18.06 -37.41
N LYS A 2 -28.09 16.92 -37.06
CA LYS A 2 -28.20 16.40 -35.68
C LYS A 2 -27.65 17.49 -34.76
N ASN A 3 -28.31 17.74 -33.64
CA ASN A 3 -27.90 18.77 -32.69
C ASN A 3 -26.51 18.42 -32.15
N ASN A 4 -25.62 19.40 -31.93
CA ASN A 4 -24.26 19.12 -31.46
C ASN A 4 -24.26 18.39 -30.10
N LYS A 5 -25.31 18.64 -29.29
CA LYS A 5 -25.58 17.93 -28.04
C LYS A 5 -25.90 16.45 -28.26
N ASP A 6 -26.61 16.09 -29.32
CA ASP A 6 -26.92 14.68 -29.63
C ASP A 6 -25.64 13.94 -30.06
N ARG A 7 -24.73 14.64 -30.76
CA ARG A 7 -23.44 14.06 -31.17
C ARG A 7 -22.51 13.79 -29.97
N TYR A 8 -22.48 14.66 -28.97
CA TYR A 8 -21.66 14.45 -27.75
C TYR A 8 -22.02 13.13 -27.06
N TRP A 9 -23.30 12.92 -26.77
CA TRP A 9 -23.78 11.70 -26.11
C TRP A 9 -23.65 10.47 -27.01
N ASP A 10 -23.95 10.58 -28.31
CA ASP A 10 -23.70 9.50 -29.28
C ASP A 10 -22.22 9.05 -29.23
N CYS A 11 -21.27 10.00 -29.18
CA CYS A 11 -19.84 9.69 -29.10
C CYS A 11 -19.43 9.09 -27.75
N LEU A 12 -19.99 9.56 -26.63
CA LEU A 12 -19.73 8.98 -25.30
C LEU A 12 -20.20 7.52 -25.22
N ASP A 13 -21.39 7.22 -25.74
CA ASP A 13 -21.91 5.85 -25.75
C ASP A 13 -20.99 4.92 -26.54
N GLN A 14 -20.49 5.38 -27.70
CA GLN A 14 -19.52 4.61 -28.51
C GLN A 14 -18.17 4.44 -27.80
N ALA A 15 -17.69 5.46 -27.09
CA ALA A 15 -16.47 5.38 -26.30
C ALA A 15 -16.58 4.33 -25.19
N MET A 16 -17.70 4.34 -24.45
CA MET A 16 -17.96 3.37 -23.39
C MET A 16 -18.06 1.94 -23.93
N GLU A 17 -18.74 1.73 -25.07
CA GLU A 17 -18.83 0.43 -25.72
C GLU A 17 -17.45 -0.09 -26.18
N ALA A 18 -16.63 0.78 -26.77
CA ALA A 18 -15.27 0.45 -27.19
C ALA A 18 -14.37 0.10 -26.00
N SER A 19 -14.43 0.90 -24.92
CA SER A 19 -13.68 0.68 -23.69
C SER A 19 -14.03 -0.65 -23.03
N HIS A 20 -15.32 -0.95 -22.82
CA HIS A 20 -15.77 -2.24 -22.29
C HIS A 20 -15.38 -3.44 -23.16
N SER A 21 -15.11 -3.22 -24.44
CA SER A 21 -14.64 -4.25 -25.36
C SER A 21 -13.11 -4.35 -25.46
N GLY A 22 -12.36 -3.57 -24.67
CA GLY A 22 -10.89 -3.49 -24.73
C GLY A 22 -10.34 -2.81 -25.98
N ARG A 23 -11.16 -2.09 -26.75
CA ARG A 23 -10.74 -1.34 -27.95
C ARG A 23 -10.33 0.07 -27.55
N ILE A 24 -9.20 0.17 -26.84
CA ILE A 24 -8.75 1.38 -26.15
C ILE A 24 -8.53 2.56 -27.10
N GLU A 25 -7.85 2.36 -28.23
CA GLU A 25 -7.58 3.44 -29.18
C GLU A 25 -8.86 3.96 -29.84
N GLU A 26 -9.83 3.08 -30.07
CA GLU A 26 -11.15 3.45 -30.58
C GLU A 26 -11.94 4.26 -29.54
N ALA A 27 -11.89 3.84 -28.27
CA ALA A 27 -12.53 4.56 -27.17
C ALA A 27 -11.98 5.99 -27.04
N LEU A 28 -10.65 6.15 -27.07
CA LEU A 28 -9.99 7.45 -27.05
C LEU A 28 -10.37 8.32 -28.25
N ALA A 29 -10.46 7.74 -29.45
CA ALA A 29 -10.90 8.46 -30.64
C ALA A 29 -12.34 8.96 -30.52
N TRP A 30 -13.24 8.15 -29.94
CA TRP A 30 -14.63 8.56 -29.68
C TRP A 30 -14.72 9.64 -28.62
N LEU A 31 -13.91 9.58 -27.56
CA LEU A 31 -13.83 10.64 -26.55
C LEU A 31 -13.29 11.95 -27.15
N GLU A 32 -12.34 11.88 -28.07
CA GLU A 32 -11.85 13.06 -28.79
C GLU A 32 -12.98 13.68 -29.65
N GLU A 33 -13.77 12.87 -30.34
CA GLU A 33 -14.94 13.34 -31.10
C GLU A 33 -16.02 13.92 -30.19
N ALA A 34 -16.24 13.35 -29.00
CA ALA A 34 -17.12 13.92 -27.99
C ALA A 34 -16.63 15.31 -27.57
N LEU A 35 -15.33 15.46 -27.26
CA LEU A 35 -14.73 16.73 -26.87
C LEU A 35 -14.70 17.77 -28.01
N LYS A 36 -14.64 17.35 -29.28
CA LYS A 36 -14.86 18.26 -30.42
C LYS A 36 -16.29 18.79 -30.47
N ALA A 37 -17.28 17.98 -30.09
CA ALA A 37 -18.68 18.39 -30.03
C ALA A 37 -18.98 19.25 -28.80
N ASN A 38 -18.36 18.94 -27.65
CA ASN A 38 -18.44 19.72 -26.41
C ASN A 38 -17.08 19.73 -25.67
N PRO A 39 -16.28 20.81 -25.81
CA PRO A 39 -14.97 20.90 -25.15
C PRO A 39 -15.00 20.94 -23.62
N GLU A 40 -16.16 21.25 -23.02
CA GLU A 40 -16.39 21.28 -21.57
C GLU A 40 -17.20 20.03 -21.13
N GLY A 41 -17.03 18.92 -21.83
CA GLY A 41 -17.67 17.65 -21.48
C GLY A 41 -16.96 16.94 -20.33
N ALA A 42 -17.46 17.10 -19.11
CA ALA A 42 -16.85 16.50 -17.91
C ALA A 42 -16.77 14.98 -17.98
N GLU A 43 -17.80 14.29 -18.52
CA GLU A 43 -17.81 12.84 -18.66
C GLU A 43 -16.75 12.36 -19.67
N ALA A 44 -16.55 13.10 -20.76
CA ALA A 44 -15.53 12.76 -21.75
C ALA A 44 -14.10 12.95 -21.21
N HIS A 45 -13.88 14.01 -20.41
CA HIS A 45 -12.62 14.20 -19.71
C HIS A 45 -12.36 13.08 -18.69
N ASN A 46 -13.36 12.74 -17.86
CA ASN A 46 -13.22 11.66 -16.91
C ASN A 46 -12.94 10.31 -17.57
N GLY A 47 -13.69 9.96 -18.61
CA GLY A 47 -13.48 8.70 -19.34
C GLY A 47 -12.11 8.63 -20.02
N ARG A 48 -11.55 9.77 -20.48
CA ARG A 48 -10.15 9.82 -20.95
C ARG A 48 -9.17 9.61 -19.82
N GLY A 49 -9.41 10.23 -18.66
CA GLY A 49 -8.62 10.02 -17.45
C GLY A 49 -8.55 8.54 -17.08
N GLU A 50 -9.69 7.88 -16.92
CA GLU A 50 -9.76 6.45 -16.57
C GLU A 50 -8.95 5.57 -17.54
N ILE A 51 -9.11 5.76 -18.85
CA ILE A 51 -8.33 5.01 -19.85
C ILE A 51 -6.84 5.30 -19.75
N LEU A 52 -6.45 6.56 -19.55
CA LEU A 52 -5.04 6.94 -19.41
C LEU A 52 -4.43 6.35 -18.14
N TRP A 53 -5.20 6.27 -17.06
CA TRP A 53 -4.78 5.60 -15.83
C TRP A 53 -4.52 4.11 -16.08
N ASP A 54 -5.44 3.40 -16.73
CA ASP A 54 -5.27 1.98 -17.07
C ASP A 54 -4.03 1.73 -17.96
N GLU A 55 -3.64 2.72 -18.78
CA GLU A 55 -2.41 2.68 -19.59
C GLU A 55 -1.13 3.06 -18.81
N GLY A 56 -1.24 3.41 -17.52
CA GLY A 56 -0.12 3.87 -16.67
C GLY A 56 0.34 5.31 -16.94
N ARG A 57 -0.46 6.11 -17.65
CA ARG A 57 -0.15 7.51 -18.01
C ARG A 57 -0.67 8.46 -16.94
N VAL A 58 -0.10 8.33 -15.74
CA VAL A 58 -0.52 8.98 -14.48
C VAL A 58 -0.71 10.50 -14.61
N GLU A 59 0.31 11.22 -15.08
CA GLU A 59 0.26 12.69 -15.19
C GLU A 59 -0.85 13.18 -16.14
N GLU A 60 -1.03 12.50 -17.28
CA GLU A 60 -2.04 12.85 -18.26
C GLU A 60 -3.45 12.52 -17.74
N SER A 61 -3.60 11.41 -17.03
CA SER A 61 -4.86 11.05 -16.37
C SER A 61 -5.26 12.08 -15.33
N LEU A 62 -4.34 12.46 -14.44
CA LEU A 62 -4.57 13.48 -13.42
C LEU A 62 -5.03 14.79 -14.06
N HIS A 63 -4.37 15.20 -15.15
CA HIS A 63 -4.77 16.39 -15.89
C HIS A 63 -6.19 16.30 -16.47
N GLU A 64 -6.58 15.15 -17.02
CA GLU A 64 -7.94 14.97 -17.55
C GLU A 64 -9.01 14.97 -16.43
N PHE A 65 -8.74 14.42 -15.25
CA PHE A 65 -9.65 14.55 -14.10
C PHE A 65 -9.79 16.01 -13.63
N GLU A 66 -8.70 16.77 -13.60
CA GLU A 66 -8.75 18.21 -13.28
C GLU A 66 -9.57 18.99 -14.30
N ARG A 67 -9.48 18.65 -15.58
CA ARG A 67 -10.33 19.23 -16.64
C ARG A 67 -11.79 18.85 -16.47
N ALA A 68 -12.09 17.62 -16.06
CA ALA A 68 -13.46 17.20 -15.77
C ALA A 68 -14.06 18.01 -14.62
N ILE A 69 -13.32 18.21 -13.52
CA ILE A 69 -13.73 19.01 -12.37
C ILE A 69 -13.88 20.50 -12.74
N ALA A 70 -12.98 21.03 -13.59
CA ALA A 70 -13.06 22.41 -14.05
C ALA A 70 -14.29 22.65 -14.96
N ALA A 71 -14.66 21.64 -15.76
CA ALA A 71 -15.84 21.68 -16.63
C ALA A 71 -17.15 21.58 -15.85
N ASP A 72 -17.21 20.69 -14.84
CA ASP A 72 -18.33 20.60 -13.91
C ASP A 72 -17.82 20.29 -12.49
N SER A 73 -17.80 21.32 -11.64
CA SER A 73 -17.34 21.19 -10.25
C SER A 73 -18.19 20.24 -9.40
N LYS A 74 -19.41 19.91 -9.87
CA LYS A 74 -20.33 18.99 -9.20
C LYS A 74 -20.26 17.56 -9.76
N PHE A 75 -19.39 17.31 -10.72
CA PHE A 75 -19.18 15.98 -11.27
C PHE A 75 -18.36 15.12 -10.30
N GLY A 76 -19.07 14.47 -9.38
CA GLY A 76 -18.46 13.77 -8.24
C GLY A 76 -17.51 12.64 -8.63
N THR A 77 -17.77 11.91 -9.71
CA THR A 77 -16.90 10.81 -10.15
C THR A 77 -15.47 11.27 -10.43
N ALA A 78 -15.30 12.42 -11.09
CA ALA A 78 -13.96 12.96 -11.35
C ALA A 78 -13.24 13.38 -10.06
N HIS A 79 -13.95 13.83 -9.03
CA HIS A 79 -13.35 14.09 -7.73
C HIS A 79 -12.85 12.82 -7.06
N LEU A 80 -13.65 11.74 -7.07
CA LEU A 80 -13.23 10.45 -6.51
C LEU A 80 -12.02 9.89 -7.25
N ASN A 81 -12.09 9.83 -8.58
CA ASN A 81 -10.99 9.32 -9.41
C ASN A 81 -9.70 10.14 -9.22
N ARG A 82 -9.81 11.48 -9.12
CA ARG A 82 -8.65 12.33 -8.82
C ARG A 82 -8.07 12.05 -7.44
N ILE A 83 -8.90 11.92 -6.41
CA ILE A 83 -8.44 11.64 -5.05
C ILE A 83 -7.77 10.26 -5.01
N GLU A 84 -8.37 9.26 -5.62
CA GLU A 84 -7.80 7.91 -5.67
C GLU A 84 -6.47 7.90 -6.41
N MET A 85 -6.34 8.59 -7.54
CA MET A 85 -5.08 8.79 -8.25
C MET A 85 -4.00 9.44 -7.36
N LEU A 86 -4.35 10.48 -6.60
CA LEU A 86 -3.42 11.15 -5.69
C LEU A 86 -2.90 10.19 -4.60
N VAL A 87 -3.75 9.25 -4.16
CA VAL A 87 -3.40 8.27 -3.13
C VAL A 87 -2.60 7.11 -3.69
N GLU A 88 -3.04 6.50 -4.78
CA GLU A 88 -2.48 5.23 -5.27
C GLU A 88 -1.24 5.41 -6.14
N GLU A 89 -1.20 6.46 -6.95
CA GLU A 89 -0.18 6.61 -8.00
C GLU A 89 0.79 7.76 -7.73
N VAL A 90 0.28 8.88 -7.19
CA VAL A 90 1.08 10.11 -7.04
C VAL A 90 1.73 10.20 -5.66
N GLY A 91 1.10 9.67 -4.62
CA GLY A 91 1.57 9.78 -3.23
C GLY A 91 1.36 11.17 -2.60
N GLU A 92 0.51 12.01 -3.18
CA GLU A 92 0.21 13.38 -2.72
C GLU A 92 -0.92 13.35 -1.68
N PHE A 93 -0.64 12.72 -0.54
CA PHE A 93 -1.64 12.41 0.49
C PHE A 93 -2.26 13.66 1.13
N GLU A 94 -1.50 14.73 1.35
CA GLU A 94 -2.04 16.01 1.84
C GLU A 94 -3.09 16.58 0.89
N SER A 95 -2.79 16.60 -0.41
CA SER A 95 -3.71 17.09 -1.43
C SER A 95 -5.00 16.24 -1.49
N ALA A 96 -4.87 14.92 -1.32
CA ALA A 96 -6.01 14.01 -1.23
C ALA A 96 -6.86 14.27 0.02
N LEU A 97 -6.23 14.49 1.18
CA LEU A 97 -6.91 14.81 2.44
C LEU A 97 -7.68 16.13 2.36
N GLU A 98 -7.06 17.18 1.82
CA GLU A 98 -7.69 18.50 1.62
C GLU A 98 -8.92 18.38 0.72
N ALA A 99 -8.81 17.68 -0.41
CA ALA A 99 -9.94 17.46 -1.32
C ALA A 99 -11.07 16.67 -0.65
N CYS A 100 -10.76 15.65 0.15
CA CYS A 100 -11.76 14.92 0.93
C CYS A 100 -12.47 15.83 1.94
N ASP A 101 -11.73 16.72 2.62
CA ASP A 101 -12.28 17.63 3.61
C ASP A 101 -13.20 18.68 3.00
N ASP A 102 -12.83 19.26 1.86
CA ASP A 102 -13.68 20.20 1.13
C ASP A 102 -15.02 19.56 0.71
N LEU A 103 -14.96 18.33 0.17
CA LEU A 103 -16.17 17.58 -0.22
C LEU A 103 -17.03 17.24 1.00
N LEU A 104 -16.43 16.76 2.09
CA LEU A 104 -17.14 16.42 3.33
C LEU A 104 -17.70 17.63 4.07
N ALA A 105 -17.11 18.82 3.88
CA ALA A 105 -17.66 20.09 4.38
C ALA A 105 -18.96 20.48 3.67
N GLY A 106 -19.23 19.92 2.48
CA GLY A 106 -20.48 20.12 1.75
C GLY A 106 -20.63 21.52 1.17
N LEU A 107 -19.55 22.07 0.62
CA LEU A 107 -19.54 23.40 0.00
C LEU A 107 -20.56 23.46 -1.16
N PRO A 108 -21.32 24.58 -1.33
CA PRO A 108 -22.42 24.66 -2.31
C PRO A 108 -22.04 24.42 -3.78
N GLU A 109 -20.80 24.71 -4.14
CA GLU A 109 -20.17 24.54 -5.45
C GLU A 109 -19.73 23.10 -5.74
N LEU A 110 -19.63 22.27 -4.70
CA LEU A 110 -19.19 20.88 -4.78
C LEU A 110 -20.37 19.89 -4.93
N PRO A 111 -20.08 18.63 -5.30
CA PRO A 111 -21.10 17.59 -5.41
C PRO A 111 -21.83 17.40 -4.08
N ARG A 112 -23.15 17.13 -4.16
CA ARG A 112 -23.91 16.72 -2.99
C ARG A 112 -23.61 15.25 -2.70
N LEU A 113 -23.15 14.97 -1.49
CA LEU A 113 -22.82 13.61 -1.08
C LEU A 113 -24.08 12.82 -0.73
N ASP A 114 -24.30 11.70 -1.41
CA ASP A 114 -25.16 10.64 -0.91
C ASP A 114 -24.37 9.67 -0.01
N ARG A 115 -25.02 8.60 0.47
CA ARG A 115 -24.37 7.66 1.40
C ARG A 115 -23.22 6.88 0.76
N PRO A 116 -23.38 6.28 -0.44
CA PRO A 116 -22.27 5.62 -1.13
C PRO A 116 -21.09 6.55 -1.38
N PHE A 117 -21.33 7.75 -1.89
CA PHE A 117 -20.26 8.72 -2.15
C PHE A 117 -19.52 9.10 -0.86
N GLN A 118 -20.26 9.34 0.23
CA GLN A 118 -19.66 9.64 1.52
C GLN A 118 -18.83 8.47 2.06
N ALA A 119 -19.24 7.22 1.81
CA ALA A 119 -18.47 6.05 2.21
C ALA A 119 -17.14 5.98 1.46
N GLU A 120 -17.19 6.19 0.15
CA GLU A 120 -16.01 6.19 -0.70
C GLU A 120 -15.00 7.28 -0.32
N LEU A 121 -15.48 8.50 -0.05
CA LEU A 121 -14.61 9.55 0.48
C LEU A 121 -13.99 9.21 1.83
N CYS A 122 -14.75 8.56 2.73
CA CYS A 122 -14.19 8.15 4.01
C CYS A 122 -13.13 7.06 3.83
N TYR A 123 -13.30 6.16 2.86
CA TYR A 123 -12.31 5.14 2.52
C TYR A 123 -11.03 5.75 1.94
N LEU A 124 -11.13 6.60 0.91
CA LEU A 124 -9.97 7.27 0.31
C LEU A 124 -9.23 8.16 1.33
N LYS A 125 -9.98 8.87 2.19
CA LYS A 125 -9.39 9.64 3.29
C LYS A 125 -8.70 8.73 4.31
N ALA A 126 -9.25 7.55 4.61
CA ALA A 126 -8.62 6.57 5.49
C ALA A 126 -7.28 6.06 4.91
N LYS A 127 -7.24 5.77 3.60
CA LYS A 127 -5.99 5.39 2.91
C LYS A 127 -4.94 6.49 2.95
N SER A 128 -5.36 7.74 2.73
CA SER A 128 -4.47 8.90 2.82
C SER A 128 -3.85 9.03 4.21
N LEU A 129 -4.61 8.76 5.28
CA LEU A 129 -4.07 8.75 6.65
C LEU A 129 -3.17 7.54 6.93
N PHE A 130 -3.53 6.39 6.38
CA PHE A 130 -2.73 5.16 6.50
C PHE A 130 -1.33 5.34 5.93
N TYR A 131 -1.20 5.85 4.71
CA TYR A 131 0.12 6.10 4.09
C TYR A 131 0.93 7.21 4.79
N ARG A 132 0.29 7.98 5.66
CA ARG A 132 0.92 8.97 6.54
C ARG A 132 1.17 8.45 7.95
N ASP A 133 1.00 7.15 8.17
CA ASP A 133 1.17 6.49 9.47
C ASP A 133 0.20 6.99 10.58
N ASP A 134 -0.90 7.64 10.22
CA ASP A 134 -2.01 7.94 11.14
C ASP A 134 -3.01 6.78 11.13
N LEU A 135 -2.58 5.66 11.72
CA LEU A 135 -3.36 4.42 11.77
C LEU A 135 -4.65 4.57 12.60
N GLU A 136 -4.61 5.35 13.68
CA GLU A 136 -5.80 5.63 14.49
C GLU A 136 -6.86 6.44 13.72
N GLY A 137 -6.43 7.42 12.93
CA GLY A 137 -7.30 8.17 12.02
C GLY A 137 -7.85 7.29 10.89
N ALA A 138 -6.99 6.44 10.31
CA ALA A 138 -7.38 5.50 9.26
C ALA A 138 -8.47 4.51 9.75
N VAL A 139 -8.27 3.87 10.91
CA VAL A 139 -9.26 2.91 11.46
C VAL A 139 -10.57 3.60 11.82
N PHE A 140 -10.53 4.85 12.29
CA PHE A 140 -11.75 5.62 12.55
C PHE A 140 -12.54 5.89 11.26
N LEU A 141 -11.85 6.29 10.18
CA LEU A 141 -12.50 6.64 8.92
C LEU A 141 -13.01 5.43 8.15
N ILE A 142 -12.28 4.30 8.12
CA ILE A 142 -12.77 3.08 7.48
C ILE A 142 -14.04 2.55 8.15
N ARG A 143 -14.12 2.62 9.48
CA ARG A 143 -15.35 2.28 10.23
C ARG A 143 -16.51 3.22 9.90
N ARG A 144 -16.22 4.50 9.63
CA ARG A 144 -17.21 5.46 9.15
C ARG A 144 -17.66 5.13 7.72
N ALA A 145 -16.76 4.71 6.83
CA ALA A 145 -17.09 4.23 5.50
C ALA A 145 -18.05 3.04 5.57
N ILE A 146 -17.72 2.01 6.35
CA ILE A 146 -18.56 0.80 6.55
C ILE A 146 -19.94 1.18 7.10
N LYS A 147 -20.01 2.11 8.06
CA LYS A 147 -21.28 2.57 8.63
C LYS A 147 -22.19 3.26 7.60
N SER A 148 -21.61 3.98 6.64
CA SER A 148 -22.36 4.74 5.63
C SER A 148 -22.70 3.91 4.38
N GLY A 149 -21.73 3.14 3.89
CA GLY A 149 -21.80 2.38 2.63
C GLY A 149 -22.16 0.91 2.79
N GLY A 150 -22.17 0.39 4.02
CA GLY A 150 -22.32 -1.03 4.30
C GLY A 150 -20.97 -1.75 4.37
N GLU A 151 -21.01 -3.00 4.84
CA GLU A 151 -19.84 -3.87 4.90
C GLU A 151 -19.53 -4.38 3.48
N GLN A 152 -18.48 -3.83 2.88
CA GLN A 152 -17.98 -4.19 1.55
C GLN A 152 -16.64 -4.93 1.69
N PRO A 153 -16.30 -5.87 0.78
CA PRO A 153 -15.06 -6.64 0.87
C PRO A 153 -13.81 -5.74 0.99
N THR A 154 -13.73 -4.70 0.17
CA THR A 154 -12.62 -3.74 0.15
C THR A 154 -12.47 -3.03 1.50
N TYR A 155 -13.58 -2.60 2.11
CA TYR A 155 -13.52 -1.87 3.38
C TYR A 155 -13.12 -2.79 4.53
N SER A 156 -13.64 -4.02 4.57
CA SER A 156 -13.28 -4.97 5.62
C SER A 156 -11.85 -5.50 5.49
N ALA A 157 -11.38 -5.71 4.25
CA ALA A 157 -9.97 -6.03 3.99
C ALA A 157 -9.06 -4.92 4.49
N PHE A 158 -9.40 -3.67 4.16
CA PHE A 158 -8.62 -2.51 4.59
C PHE A 158 -8.68 -2.28 6.10
N GLU A 159 -9.84 -2.41 6.76
CA GLU A 159 -9.92 -2.36 8.23
C GLU A 159 -9.03 -3.42 8.88
N GLY A 160 -9.07 -4.65 8.37
CA GLY A 160 -8.20 -5.73 8.83
C GLY A 160 -6.71 -5.42 8.64
N HIS A 161 -6.36 -4.79 7.53
CA HIS A 161 -4.98 -4.37 7.24
C HIS A 161 -4.49 -3.26 8.18
N VAL A 162 -5.29 -2.21 8.39
CA VAL A 162 -4.94 -1.14 9.35
C VAL A 162 -4.77 -1.71 10.76
N LEU A 163 -5.68 -2.58 11.20
CA LEU A 163 -5.57 -3.24 12.51
C LEU A 163 -4.34 -4.15 12.61
N PHE A 164 -3.94 -4.78 11.51
CA PHE A 164 -2.70 -5.55 11.44
C PHE A 164 -1.48 -4.65 11.62
N GLU A 165 -1.40 -3.53 10.89
CA GLU A 165 -0.31 -2.55 11.05
C GLU A 165 -0.23 -1.98 12.47
N MET A 166 -1.37 -1.81 13.14
CA MET A 166 -1.42 -1.39 14.55
C MET A 166 -0.98 -2.47 15.56
N GLY A 167 -0.66 -3.69 15.11
CA GLY A 167 -0.40 -4.84 15.98
C GLY A 167 -1.65 -5.40 16.68
N ALA A 168 -2.86 -4.95 16.32
CA ALA A 168 -4.13 -5.35 16.92
C ALA A 168 -4.63 -6.70 16.35
N TYR A 169 -3.77 -7.72 16.30
CA TYR A 169 -4.02 -8.98 15.60
C TYR A 169 -5.31 -9.71 16.00
N PRO A 170 -5.70 -9.80 17.29
CA PRO A 170 -6.97 -10.45 17.65
C PRO A 170 -8.20 -9.73 17.11
N GLU A 171 -8.15 -8.39 16.97
CA GLU A 171 -9.24 -7.61 16.39
C GLU A 171 -9.25 -7.75 14.87
N ALA A 172 -8.08 -7.61 14.23
CA ALA A 172 -7.90 -7.83 12.79
C ALA A 172 -8.45 -9.19 12.36
N ARG A 173 -8.11 -10.25 13.11
CA ARG A 173 -8.59 -11.63 12.86
C ARG A 173 -10.11 -11.70 12.85
N ARG A 174 -10.79 -11.11 13.85
CA ARG A 174 -12.25 -11.16 13.95
C ARG A 174 -12.92 -10.44 12.79
N VAL A 175 -12.38 -9.29 12.38
CA VAL A 175 -12.90 -8.54 11.22
C VAL A 175 -12.74 -9.37 9.96
N LEU A 176 -11.55 -9.89 9.71
CA LEU A 176 -11.22 -10.64 8.49
C LEU A 176 -11.90 -12.01 8.42
N GLU A 177 -12.06 -12.74 9.53
CA GLU A 177 -12.82 -14.00 9.57
C GLU A 177 -14.30 -13.78 9.22
N ARG A 178 -14.92 -12.70 9.74
CA ARG A 178 -16.30 -12.35 9.35
C ARG A 178 -16.39 -11.98 7.88
N ALA A 179 -15.44 -11.18 7.40
CA ALA A 179 -15.40 -10.76 6.00
C ALA A 179 -15.20 -11.97 5.06
N ALA A 180 -14.29 -12.88 5.39
CA ALA A 180 -14.03 -14.11 4.63
C ALA A 180 -15.21 -15.08 4.68
N ALA A 181 -16.01 -15.09 5.75
CA ALA A 181 -17.22 -15.90 5.80
C ALA A 181 -18.33 -15.39 4.86
N SER A 182 -18.36 -14.08 4.61
CA SER A 182 -19.27 -13.45 3.65
C SER A 182 -18.76 -13.56 2.22
N GLU A 183 -17.47 -13.29 2.01
CA GLU A 183 -16.83 -13.11 0.71
C GLU A 183 -15.58 -13.99 0.63
N PRO A 184 -15.75 -15.32 0.56
CA PRO A 184 -14.64 -16.27 0.70
C PRO A 184 -13.67 -16.25 -0.49
N ASP A 185 -14.07 -15.64 -1.62
CA ASP A 185 -13.29 -15.59 -2.85
C ASP A 185 -12.63 -14.21 -3.07
N SER A 186 -12.58 -13.36 -2.04
CA SER A 186 -11.80 -12.13 -2.07
C SER A 186 -10.33 -12.41 -1.72
N PRO A 187 -9.38 -12.25 -2.66
CA PRO A 187 -7.98 -12.57 -2.42
C PRO A 187 -7.35 -11.66 -1.35
N HIS A 188 -7.68 -10.37 -1.35
CA HIS A 188 -7.22 -9.40 -0.34
C HIS A 188 -7.62 -9.78 1.08
N ILE A 189 -8.88 -10.18 1.31
CA ILE A 189 -9.36 -10.57 2.65
C ILE A 189 -8.59 -11.79 3.13
N VAL A 190 -8.47 -12.79 2.26
CA VAL A 190 -7.83 -14.07 2.60
C VAL A 190 -6.33 -13.85 2.85
N TYR A 191 -5.65 -13.06 2.03
CA TYR A 191 -4.25 -12.72 2.21
C TYR A 191 -4.01 -11.98 3.55
N SER A 192 -4.79 -10.93 3.83
CA SER A 192 -4.70 -10.19 5.09
C SER A 192 -4.99 -11.10 6.29
N LEU A 193 -5.91 -12.06 6.17
CA LEU A 193 -6.15 -13.05 7.22
C LEU A 193 -4.94 -13.96 7.43
N GLY A 194 -4.27 -14.37 6.35
CA GLY A 194 -3.02 -15.12 6.41
C GLY A 194 -1.92 -14.38 7.18
N LEU A 195 -1.70 -13.10 6.89
CA LEU A 195 -0.75 -12.25 7.62
C LEU A 195 -1.06 -12.21 9.12
N VAL A 196 -2.33 -11.99 9.48
CA VAL A 196 -2.76 -11.93 10.88
C VAL A 196 -2.59 -13.27 11.60
N LEU A 197 -2.98 -14.38 10.96
CA LEU A 197 -2.85 -15.71 11.55
C LEU A 197 -1.40 -16.09 11.79
N GLU A 198 -0.51 -15.73 10.88
CA GLU A 198 0.92 -15.94 11.03
C GLU A 198 1.49 -15.15 12.22
N ARG A 199 1.15 -13.86 12.35
CA ARG A 199 1.58 -13.06 13.50
C ARG A 199 1.03 -13.59 14.83
N ILE A 200 -0.22 -14.06 14.86
CA ILE A 200 -0.80 -14.69 16.04
C ILE A 200 -0.06 -15.97 16.40
N ALA A 201 0.28 -16.82 15.42
CA ALA A 201 1.00 -18.07 15.66
C ALA A 201 2.35 -17.79 16.34
N LEU A 202 3.07 -16.77 15.88
CA LEU A 202 4.38 -16.36 16.41
C LEU A 202 4.25 -15.77 17.83
N ALA A 203 3.33 -14.83 18.04
CA ALA A 203 3.13 -14.21 19.35
C ALA A 203 2.63 -15.20 20.41
N SER A 204 1.91 -16.25 19.99
CA SER A 204 1.39 -17.29 20.89
C SER A 204 2.46 -18.32 21.30
N GLY A 205 3.62 -18.35 20.63
CA GLY A 205 4.68 -19.35 20.82
C GLY A 205 5.27 -19.41 22.23
N GLU A 206 5.15 -18.32 23.02
CA GLU A 206 5.68 -18.24 24.37
C GLU A 206 4.70 -18.70 25.47
N GLU A 207 3.39 -18.63 25.21
CA GLU A 207 2.34 -18.89 26.22
C GLU A 207 1.36 -20.02 25.85
N SER A 208 1.30 -20.42 24.56
CA SER A 208 0.34 -21.41 24.04
C SER A 208 0.96 -22.78 23.78
N SER A 209 0.11 -23.81 23.66
CA SER A 209 0.58 -25.15 23.31
C SER A 209 1.12 -25.22 21.88
N ALA A 210 2.11 -26.08 21.65
CA ALA A 210 2.71 -26.29 20.33
C ALA A 210 1.67 -26.64 19.25
N GLU A 211 0.62 -27.40 19.61
CA GLU A 211 -0.47 -27.77 18.70
C GLU A 211 -1.27 -26.55 18.21
N VAL A 212 -1.49 -25.54 19.05
CA VAL A 212 -2.23 -24.32 18.69
C VAL A 212 -1.41 -23.46 17.75
N VAL A 213 -0.10 -23.35 18.03
CA VAL A 213 0.85 -22.61 17.18
C VAL A 213 0.95 -23.26 15.80
N GLU A 214 1.10 -24.59 15.76
CA GLU A 214 1.18 -25.34 14.50
C GLU A 214 -0.12 -25.20 13.68
N ALA A 215 -1.29 -25.32 14.31
CA ALA A 215 -2.57 -25.16 13.62
C ALA A 215 -2.74 -23.73 13.06
N ALA A 216 -2.31 -22.71 13.78
CA ALA A 216 -2.36 -21.32 13.31
C ALA A 216 -1.41 -21.09 12.12
N GLY A 217 -0.19 -21.65 12.17
CA GLY A 217 0.76 -21.60 11.06
C GLY A 217 0.24 -22.33 9.81
N GLN A 218 -0.36 -23.51 9.97
CA GLN A 218 -1.00 -24.23 8.86
C GLN A 218 -2.17 -23.43 8.27
N ALA A 219 -2.99 -22.80 9.11
CA ALA A 219 -4.09 -21.95 8.66
C ALA A 219 -3.60 -20.72 7.89
N ALA A 220 -2.49 -20.09 8.32
CA ALA A 220 -1.86 -19.00 7.60
C ALA A 220 -1.36 -19.44 6.21
N GLY A 221 -0.66 -20.58 6.13
CA GLY A 221 -0.19 -21.15 4.85
C GLY A 221 -1.34 -21.41 3.87
N LEU A 222 -2.43 -22.03 4.34
CA LEU A 222 -3.63 -22.27 3.53
C LEU A 222 -4.28 -20.97 3.05
N ALA A 223 -4.24 -19.91 3.85
CA ALA A 223 -4.75 -18.60 3.45
C ALA A 223 -3.90 -17.99 2.32
N PHE A 224 -2.57 -18.03 2.43
CA PHE A 224 -1.68 -17.55 1.36
C PHE A 224 -1.84 -18.35 0.05
N GLU A 225 -1.90 -19.69 0.14
CA GLU A 225 -2.16 -20.55 -1.03
C GLU A 225 -3.50 -20.24 -1.69
N ARG A 226 -4.54 -19.96 -0.90
CA ARG A 226 -5.84 -19.58 -1.43
C ARG A 226 -5.83 -18.20 -2.07
N ALA A 227 -5.18 -17.21 -1.45
CA ALA A 227 -5.04 -15.87 -2.04
C ALA A 227 -4.30 -15.93 -3.38
N ASN A 228 -3.20 -16.69 -3.44
CA ASN A 228 -2.47 -16.96 -4.68
C ASN A 228 -3.33 -17.67 -5.74
N ALA A 229 -4.15 -18.64 -5.35
CA ALA A 229 -5.03 -19.34 -6.29
C ALA A 229 -6.13 -18.44 -6.89
N LEU A 230 -6.53 -17.39 -6.15
CA LEU A 230 -7.53 -16.41 -6.59
C LEU A 230 -6.91 -15.32 -7.46
N ASP A 231 -5.74 -14.79 -7.08
CA ASP A 231 -4.96 -13.83 -7.86
C ASP A 231 -3.45 -14.06 -7.68
N PRO A 232 -2.81 -14.86 -8.56
CA PRO A 232 -1.41 -15.22 -8.43
C PRO A 232 -0.44 -14.10 -8.81
N LEU A 233 -0.90 -13.09 -9.57
CA LEU A 233 -0.06 -11.96 -9.98
C LEU A 233 0.06 -10.96 -8.83
N GLN A 234 -1.01 -10.74 -8.09
CA GLN A 234 -1.03 -9.83 -6.96
C GLN A 234 -0.51 -10.48 -5.66
N PHE A 235 -0.78 -11.76 -5.44
CA PHE A 235 -0.39 -12.48 -4.22
C PHE A 235 0.53 -13.67 -4.54
N PRO A 236 1.80 -13.45 -4.89
CA PRO A 236 2.74 -14.54 -5.11
C PRO A 236 2.99 -15.32 -3.82
N LEU A 237 3.33 -16.60 -3.96
CA LEU A 237 3.80 -17.39 -2.81
C LEU A 237 5.23 -16.99 -2.45
N PRO A 238 5.60 -17.01 -1.16
CA PRO A 238 6.92 -16.57 -0.72
C PRO A 238 8.06 -17.43 -1.28
N VAL A 239 9.17 -16.79 -1.59
CA VAL A 239 10.41 -17.46 -2.01
C VAL A 239 11.11 -18.02 -0.78
N SER A 240 10.98 -19.32 -0.53
CA SER A 240 11.67 -19.95 0.60
C SER A 240 13.13 -20.30 0.26
N VAL A 241 14.06 -19.77 1.06
CA VAL A 241 15.50 -20.06 1.01
C VAL A 241 16.04 -20.56 2.35
N SER A 242 17.17 -21.27 2.31
CA SER A 242 17.83 -21.72 3.55
C SER A 242 18.51 -20.54 4.25
N ALA A 243 18.74 -20.69 5.56
CA ALA A 243 19.46 -19.70 6.34
C ALA A 243 20.86 -19.45 5.78
N GLU A 244 21.57 -20.50 5.36
CA GLU A 244 22.92 -20.39 4.80
C GLU A 244 22.95 -19.63 3.47
N PHE A 245 21.93 -19.81 2.63
CA PHE A 245 21.81 -19.04 1.40
C PHE A 245 21.58 -17.56 1.72
N PHE A 246 20.63 -17.27 2.61
CA PHE A 246 20.27 -15.89 2.98
C PHE A 246 21.45 -15.15 3.65
N GLU A 247 22.17 -15.81 4.57
CA GLU A 247 23.42 -15.30 5.16
C GLU A 247 24.48 -15.03 4.09
N GLY A 248 24.61 -15.90 3.08
CA GLY A 248 25.51 -15.70 1.95
C GLY A 248 25.17 -14.44 1.14
N VAL A 249 23.89 -14.19 0.89
CA VAL A 249 23.41 -12.98 0.19
C VAL A 249 23.71 -11.71 0.98
N ILE A 250 23.51 -11.73 2.31
CA ILE A 250 23.87 -10.60 3.18
C ILE A 250 25.38 -10.34 3.13
N GLY A 251 26.19 -11.40 3.19
CA GLY A 251 27.64 -11.30 3.06
C GLY A 251 28.06 -10.63 1.75
N GLU A 252 27.46 -11.04 0.64
CA GLU A 252 27.68 -10.43 -0.68
C GLU A 252 27.22 -8.95 -0.71
N ALA A 253 26.08 -8.62 -0.11
CA ALA A 253 25.60 -7.24 0.00
C ALA A 253 26.63 -6.34 0.71
N VAL A 254 27.17 -6.80 1.83
CA VAL A 254 28.23 -6.08 2.58
C VAL A 254 29.53 -6.03 1.79
N ASP A 255 29.90 -7.10 1.09
CA ASP A 255 31.09 -7.16 0.26
C ASP A 255 31.02 -6.31 -1.02
N ASN A 256 29.83 -5.93 -1.45
CA ASN A 256 29.62 -5.00 -2.55
C ASN A 256 29.71 -3.53 -2.11
N LEU A 257 29.75 -3.24 -0.80
CA LEU A 257 29.92 -1.88 -0.30
C LEU A 257 31.33 -1.33 -0.59
N PRO A 258 31.46 0.00 -0.79
CA PRO A 258 32.75 0.67 -0.83
C PRO A 258 33.60 0.32 0.38
N ARG A 259 34.90 0.12 0.16
CA ARG A 259 35.85 -0.32 1.21
C ARG A 259 35.77 0.53 2.49
N SER A 260 35.63 1.86 2.34
CA SER A 260 35.51 2.78 3.48
C SER A 260 34.26 2.54 4.33
N ILE A 261 33.14 2.17 3.70
CA ILE A 261 31.89 1.85 4.40
C ILE A 261 32.02 0.48 5.06
N ARG A 262 32.55 -0.52 4.34
CA ARG A 262 32.76 -1.87 4.86
C ARG A 262 33.63 -1.89 6.12
N GLU A 263 34.72 -1.13 6.11
CA GLU A 263 35.59 -0.98 7.29
C GLU A 263 34.86 -0.28 8.46
N TYR A 264 33.91 0.62 8.17
CA TYR A 264 33.14 1.36 9.17
C TYR A 264 32.02 0.52 9.81
N VAL A 265 31.35 -0.34 9.05
CA VAL A 265 30.27 -1.22 9.54
C VAL A 265 30.77 -2.58 10.03
N ALA A 266 32.06 -2.86 9.97
CA ALA A 266 32.65 -4.18 10.27
C ALA A 266 32.33 -4.73 11.66
N ASN A 267 31.97 -3.87 12.62
CA ASN A 267 31.61 -4.25 13.98
C ASN A 267 30.11 -4.11 14.29
N VAL A 268 29.28 -3.79 13.30
CA VAL A 268 27.83 -3.72 13.48
C VAL A 268 27.25 -5.11 13.21
N PRO A 269 26.73 -5.81 14.23
CA PRO A 269 26.08 -7.10 14.03
C PRO A 269 24.83 -6.93 13.15
N ILE A 270 24.75 -7.75 12.10
CA ILE A 270 23.53 -7.95 11.32
C ILE A 270 22.88 -9.23 11.85
N LEU A 271 21.71 -9.10 12.48
CA LEU A 271 20.93 -10.22 13.00
C LEU A 271 19.78 -10.54 12.05
N ILE A 272 19.48 -11.82 11.92
CA ILE A 272 18.42 -12.31 11.06
C ILE A 272 17.30 -12.82 11.95
N GLU A 273 16.12 -12.24 11.78
CA GLU A 273 14.87 -12.71 12.38
C GLU A 273 13.87 -12.97 11.26
N ASP A 274 12.84 -13.78 11.49
CA ASP A 274 11.82 -13.95 10.46
C ASP A 274 10.95 -12.69 10.36
N PHE A 275 10.61 -12.07 11.50
CA PHE A 275 9.66 -10.96 11.59
C PHE A 275 9.98 -10.02 12.76
N PRO A 276 9.53 -8.75 12.72
CA PRO A 276 9.67 -7.83 13.85
C PRO A 276 9.00 -8.37 15.12
N ALA A 277 9.70 -8.27 16.24
CA ALA A 277 9.15 -8.63 17.55
C ALA A 277 7.89 -7.81 17.86
N PHE A 278 6.92 -8.42 18.55
CA PHE A 278 5.63 -7.77 18.86
C PHE A 278 5.79 -6.48 19.67
N ASP A 279 6.72 -6.47 20.63
CA ASP A 279 7.00 -5.29 21.45
C ASP A 279 7.58 -4.13 20.63
N LEU A 280 8.32 -4.42 19.55
CA LEU A 280 8.81 -3.39 18.63
C LEU A 280 7.65 -2.82 17.80
N VAL A 281 6.77 -3.68 17.28
CA VAL A 281 5.59 -3.26 16.52
C VAL A 281 4.70 -2.32 17.35
N VAL A 282 4.33 -2.73 18.56
CA VAL A 282 3.38 -1.95 19.39
C VAL A 282 4.07 -0.82 20.14
N GLY A 283 5.25 -1.07 20.69
CA GLY A 283 5.98 -0.11 21.53
C GLY A 283 6.57 1.05 20.73
N GLU A 284 7.15 0.75 19.57
CA GLU A 284 7.81 1.72 18.70
C GLU A 284 6.93 2.13 17.50
N ARG A 285 5.68 1.62 17.42
CA ARG A 285 4.73 1.86 16.31
C ARG A 285 5.32 1.54 14.95
N LEU A 286 6.02 0.41 14.87
CA LEU A 286 6.67 -0.04 13.65
C LEU A 286 5.77 -0.98 12.85
N SER A 287 5.82 -0.89 11.53
CA SER A 287 5.10 -1.82 10.67
C SER A 287 5.52 -3.27 10.94
N PRO A 288 4.57 -4.22 11.10
CA PRO A 288 4.87 -5.66 11.16
C PRO A 288 5.47 -6.22 9.86
N GLN A 289 5.48 -5.41 8.79
CA GLN A 289 5.98 -5.77 7.46
C GLN A 289 7.37 -5.18 7.15
N LEU A 290 8.02 -4.51 8.11
CA LEU A 290 9.39 -4.01 7.94
C LEU A 290 10.33 -5.10 7.40
N LEU A 291 11.24 -4.69 6.51
CA LEU A 291 12.22 -5.57 5.88
C LEU A 291 13.55 -5.56 6.63
N GLY A 292 13.89 -4.43 7.22
CA GLY A 292 15.05 -4.22 8.06
C GLY A 292 14.75 -3.19 9.15
N LEU A 293 15.63 -3.12 10.14
CA LEU A 293 15.61 -2.09 11.17
C LEU A 293 17.00 -1.88 11.76
N PHE A 294 17.54 -0.68 11.65
CA PHE A 294 18.66 -0.23 12.47
C PHE A 294 18.20 0.11 13.90
N VAL A 295 18.80 -0.55 14.89
CA VAL A 295 18.59 -0.27 16.32
C VAL A 295 19.89 0.28 16.90
N GLY A 296 19.89 1.53 17.37
CA GLY A 296 21.07 2.18 17.93
C GLY A 296 20.91 3.69 18.09
N VAL A 297 21.98 4.39 18.50
CA VAL A 297 22.01 5.86 18.52
C VAL A 297 22.87 6.34 17.34
N PRO A 298 22.30 7.05 16.34
CA PRO A 298 23.08 7.56 15.22
C PRO A 298 24.26 8.42 15.72
N ARG A 299 25.48 8.08 15.31
CA ARG A 299 26.71 8.68 15.89
C ARG A 299 26.89 10.17 15.60
N THR A 300 26.09 10.77 14.71
CA THR A 300 26.03 12.23 14.50
C THR A 300 25.53 12.98 15.74
N GLN A 301 24.90 12.30 16.70
CA GLN A 301 24.36 12.87 17.95
C GLN A 301 25.08 12.42 19.23
N ALA A 302 26.16 11.63 19.13
CA ALA A 302 26.88 11.10 20.29
C ALA A 302 27.69 12.20 21.01
N ALA A 303 27.06 12.91 21.94
CA ALA A 303 27.77 13.74 22.91
C ALA A 303 28.58 12.84 23.88
N ALA A 304 29.78 13.32 24.23
CA ALA A 304 30.83 12.62 24.97
C ALA A 304 30.50 12.31 26.45
N THR A 305 29.45 11.53 26.71
CA THR A 305 29.18 10.98 28.05
C THR A 305 29.12 9.46 28.00
N GLU A 306 29.84 8.85 28.93
CA GLU A 306 30.00 7.41 29.16
C GLU A 306 28.65 6.65 29.03
N GLN A 307 28.39 6.08 27.86
CA GLN A 307 27.28 5.15 27.62
C GLN A 307 27.82 3.85 27.02
N VAL A 308 27.19 2.75 27.43
CA VAL A 308 27.63 1.37 27.25
C VAL A 308 27.88 1.07 25.76
N PRO A 309 29.01 0.45 25.36
CA PRO A 309 29.48 0.47 23.96
C PRO A 309 28.77 -0.46 22.96
N ASP A 310 27.59 -1.02 23.27
CA ASP A 310 27.21 -2.33 22.69
C ASP A 310 25.73 -2.45 22.25
N LEU A 311 25.19 -1.43 21.56
CA LEU A 311 23.75 -1.41 21.19
C LEU A 311 23.44 -1.24 19.70
N ASP A 312 24.40 -0.83 18.86
CA ASP A 312 24.14 -0.63 17.43
C ASP A 312 24.06 -1.99 16.73
N ARG A 313 22.91 -2.31 16.13
CA ARG A 313 22.69 -3.53 15.35
C ARG A 313 21.73 -3.28 14.19
N ILE A 314 21.84 -4.10 13.16
CA ILE A 314 20.88 -4.13 12.05
C ILE A 314 20.09 -5.43 12.19
N LEU A 315 18.77 -5.34 12.21
CA LEU A 315 17.88 -6.48 12.09
C LEU A 315 17.44 -6.59 10.63
N LEU A 316 17.46 -7.80 10.07
CA LEU A 316 16.83 -8.11 8.78
C LEU A 316 15.73 -9.14 9.00
N PHE A 317 14.56 -8.88 8.43
CA PHE A 317 13.37 -9.68 8.59
C PHE A 317 13.19 -10.61 7.39
N LYS A 318 13.86 -11.77 7.45
CA LYS A 318 13.92 -12.76 6.37
C LYS A 318 12.52 -13.16 5.88
N GLY A 319 11.60 -13.45 6.79
CA GLY A 319 10.24 -13.88 6.45
C GLY A 319 9.44 -12.81 5.71
N ASN A 320 9.68 -11.52 5.97
CA ASN A 320 9.08 -10.43 5.20
C ASN A 320 9.74 -10.28 3.83
N LEU A 321 11.07 -10.34 3.76
CA LEU A 321 11.84 -10.28 2.51
C LEU A 321 11.46 -11.42 1.55
N GLU A 322 11.32 -12.65 2.04
CA GLU A 322 10.90 -13.80 1.25
C GLU A 322 9.47 -13.66 0.68
N LYS A 323 8.58 -12.92 1.35
CA LYS A 323 7.19 -12.74 0.91
C LYS A 323 7.01 -11.73 -0.21
N ILE A 324 7.78 -10.64 -0.15
CA ILE A 324 7.61 -9.54 -1.12
C ILE A 324 8.28 -9.86 -2.46
N CYS A 325 9.18 -10.84 -2.49
CA CYS A 325 9.91 -11.25 -3.68
C CYS A 325 9.22 -12.43 -4.40
N ARG A 326 9.24 -12.42 -5.73
CA ARG A 326 8.64 -13.45 -6.59
C ARG A 326 9.61 -14.59 -6.91
N ASP A 327 10.90 -14.28 -6.95
CA ASP A 327 11.95 -15.26 -7.17
C ASP A 327 13.23 -14.95 -6.38
N ARG A 328 14.24 -15.81 -6.54
CA ARG A 328 15.51 -15.71 -5.82
C ARG A 328 16.36 -14.54 -6.30
N GLU A 329 16.22 -14.11 -7.55
CA GLU A 329 17.00 -12.99 -8.09
C GLU A 329 16.48 -11.69 -7.49
N GLU A 330 15.16 -11.51 -7.45
CA GLU A 330 14.50 -10.39 -6.77
C GLU A 330 14.82 -10.38 -5.27
N LEU A 331 14.83 -11.54 -4.61
CA LEU A 331 15.24 -11.64 -3.19
C LEU A 331 16.68 -11.17 -2.96
N ILE A 332 17.62 -11.52 -3.84
CA ILE A 332 19.02 -11.07 -3.73
C ILE A 332 19.08 -9.55 -3.85
N GLU A 333 18.41 -8.98 -4.86
CA GLU A 333 18.38 -7.54 -5.10
C GLU A 333 17.76 -6.80 -3.91
N GLN A 334 16.62 -7.27 -3.41
CA GLN A 334 15.92 -6.65 -2.30
C GLN A 334 16.72 -6.70 -1.00
N VAL A 335 17.39 -7.82 -0.69
CA VAL A 335 18.29 -7.91 0.48
C VAL A 335 19.43 -6.90 0.36
N GLN A 336 20.00 -6.72 -0.84
CA GLN A 336 21.05 -5.73 -1.05
C GLN A 336 20.57 -4.30 -0.84
N ILE A 337 19.35 -3.97 -1.31
CA ILE A 337 18.72 -2.67 -1.08
C ILE A 337 18.50 -2.45 0.42
N THR A 338 17.85 -3.38 1.11
CA THR A 338 17.56 -3.26 2.55
C THR A 338 18.83 -3.13 3.38
N VAL A 339 19.87 -3.96 3.13
CA VAL A 339 21.15 -3.84 3.87
C VAL A 339 21.79 -2.47 3.69
N ARG A 340 21.80 -1.94 2.46
CA ARG A 340 22.34 -0.61 2.17
C ARG A 340 21.53 0.49 2.84
N HIS A 341 20.21 0.38 2.85
CA HIS A 341 19.28 1.31 3.49
C HIS A 341 19.57 1.41 5.00
N GLU A 342 19.60 0.27 5.69
CA GLU A 342 19.85 0.23 7.14
C GLU A 342 21.25 0.71 7.52
N ILE A 343 22.25 0.39 6.70
CA ILE A 343 23.60 0.94 6.87
C ILE A 343 23.60 2.46 6.66
N GLY A 344 22.81 2.96 5.72
CA GLY A 344 22.62 4.39 5.51
C GLY A 344 22.09 5.10 6.76
N HIS A 345 21.07 4.55 7.42
CA HIS A 345 20.59 5.06 8.70
C HIS A 345 21.64 4.99 9.81
N TYR A 346 22.42 3.91 9.87
CA TYR A 346 23.56 3.81 10.80
C TYR A 346 24.59 4.94 10.58
N LEU A 347 24.81 5.33 9.32
CA LEU A 347 25.68 6.45 8.96
C LEU A 347 25.06 7.83 9.24
N GLY A 348 23.78 7.87 9.64
CA GLY A 348 23.04 9.10 9.94
C GLY A 348 22.42 9.76 8.71
N LEU A 349 22.21 9.02 7.62
CA LEU A 349 21.46 9.49 6.45
C LEU A 349 19.96 9.43 6.75
N ASP A 350 19.24 10.48 6.35
CA ASP A 350 17.79 10.50 6.32
C ASP A 350 17.25 9.90 5.01
N GLU A 351 15.94 9.68 4.93
CA GLU A 351 15.29 9.08 3.75
C GLU A 351 15.59 9.84 2.46
N ASN A 352 15.61 11.18 2.51
CA ASN A 352 15.90 12.01 1.33
C ASN A 352 17.35 11.82 0.85
N ASP A 353 18.29 11.67 1.78
CA ASP A 353 19.68 11.36 1.46
C ASP A 353 19.81 9.97 0.84
N LEU A 354 19.04 8.99 1.31
CA LEU A 354 19.03 7.63 0.76
C LEU A 354 18.47 7.61 -0.66
N GLU A 355 17.30 8.20 -0.89
CA GLU A 355 16.68 8.31 -2.22
C GLU A 355 17.61 8.98 -3.23
N ARG A 356 18.24 10.11 -2.87
CA ARG A 356 19.17 10.84 -3.74
C ARG A 356 20.39 10.00 -4.14
N LEU A 357 20.80 9.08 -3.27
CA LEU A 357 21.93 8.19 -3.51
C LEU A 357 21.50 6.88 -4.20
N GLY A 358 20.21 6.71 -4.51
CA GLY A 358 19.64 5.48 -5.05
C GLY A 358 19.74 4.32 -4.07
N LEU A 359 19.66 4.63 -2.77
CA LEU A 359 19.77 3.70 -1.65
C LEU A 359 18.43 3.33 -1.00
N ALA A 360 17.36 4.07 -1.33
CA ALA A 360 15.97 3.80 -0.99
C ALA A 360 15.24 3.09 -2.13
#